data_AF-A0A968XXD1-F1
#
_entry.id   AF-A0A968XXD1-F1
#
_cell.length_a   1.000
_cell.length_b   1.000
_cell.length_c   1.000
_cell.angle_alpha   90.00
_cell.angle_beta   90.00
_cell.angle_gamma   90.00
#
_symmetry.space_group_name_H-M   'P 1'
#
loop_
_entity.id
_entity.type
_entity.pdbx_description
1 polymer ?
#
loop_
_entity_poly.entity_id
_entity_poly.type
_entity_poly.pdbx_seq_one_letter_code
_entity_poly.pdbx_strand_id
1 'polypeptide(L)'
;MGCGTWAWGNRLLWDYDPTMDSELQQVFNRCVEAGVTLFDSGDSYGTGKLKGRSEELLGRFALEYRGTNADRICLATKLAAYPA
;
A
#
# COMPACT_ATOMS: atom_id res chain seq x y z
N MET A 1 14.75 -6.86 -0.87
CA MET A 1 13.67 -7.06 0.12
C MET A 1 12.48 -6.23 -0.32
N GLY A 2 11.25 -6.72 -0.15
CA GLY A 2 10.01 -6.01 -0.52
C GLY A 2 9.01 -5.98 0.65
N CYS A 3 7.96 -5.18 0.52
CA CYS A 3 6.92 -5.00 1.53
C CYS A 3 5.55 -5.40 0.97
N GLY A 4 4.87 -6.35 1.62
CA GLY A 4 3.48 -6.69 1.29
C GLY A 4 2.51 -5.81 2.06
N THR A 5 1.49 -5.26 1.38
CA THR A 5 0.59 -4.24 1.95
C THR A 5 -0.85 -4.72 2.13
N TRP A 6 -1.08 -6.03 2.30
CA TRP A 6 -2.43 -6.58 2.48
C TRP A 6 -3.16 -6.02 3.71
N ALA A 7 -2.43 -5.69 4.78
CA ALA A 7 -2.98 -5.05 5.96
C ALA A 7 -3.46 -3.61 5.71
N TRP A 8 -2.95 -2.94 4.68
CA TRP A 8 -3.23 -1.53 4.42
C TRP A 8 -4.55 -1.42 3.68
N GLY A 9 -5.58 -0.87 4.32
CA GLY A 9 -6.92 -0.81 3.74
C GLY A 9 -7.83 -1.99 4.08
N ASN A 10 -7.33 -3.01 4.80
CA ASN A 10 -8.11 -4.22 5.09
C ASN A 10 -8.69 -4.21 6.51
N ARG A 11 -9.94 -3.76 6.61
CA ARG A 11 -10.65 -3.69 7.89
C ARG A 11 -11.05 -5.07 8.43
N LEU A 12 -11.30 -6.05 7.55
CA LEU A 12 -11.88 -7.33 7.96
C LEU A 12 -10.93 -8.18 8.80
N LEU A 13 -9.63 -8.20 8.48
CA LEU A 13 -8.67 -9.01 9.25
C LEU A 13 -7.53 -8.23 9.92
N TRP A 14 -7.44 -6.91 9.72
CA TRP A 14 -6.39 -6.06 10.32
C TRP A 14 -6.94 -4.82 11.02
N ASP A 15 -8.26 -4.73 11.21
CA ASP A 15 -8.92 -3.59 11.88
C ASP A 15 -8.50 -2.22 11.34
N TYR A 16 -8.14 -2.16 10.05
CA TYR A 16 -7.78 -0.91 9.40
C TYR A 16 -8.88 0.14 9.55
N ASP A 17 -8.46 1.34 9.95
CA ASP A 17 -9.26 2.54 9.97
C ASP A 17 -8.57 3.64 9.15
N PRO A 18 -9.32 4.45 8.36
CA PRO A 18 -8.73 5.55 7.59
C PRO A 18 -7.94 6.58 8.42
N THR A 19 -8.17 6.67 9.73
CA THR A 19 -7.35 7.50 10.63
C THR A 19 -5.89 7.04 10.71
N MET A 20 -5.58 5.80 10.33
CA MET A 20 -4.22 5.23 10.29
C MET A 20 -3.42 5.65 9.05
N ASP A 21 -4.05 6.30 8.07
CA ASP A 21 -3.44 6.66 6.78
C ASP A 21 -2.11 7.44 6.92
N SER A 22 -2.07 8.38 7.87
CA SER A 22 -0.88 9.22 8.10
C SER A 22 0.28 8.42 8.72
N GLU A 23 -0.02 7.43 9.55
CA GLU A 23 0.97 6.52 10.11
C GLU A 23 1.49 5.55 9.05
N LEU A 24 0.59 5.04 8.19
CA LEU A 24 0.97 4.19 7.06
C LEU A 24 1.88 4.92 6.06
N GLN A 25 1.64 6.21 5.80
CA GLN A 25 2.57 7.05 5.01
C GLN A 25 3.96 7.10 5.67
N GLN A 26 4.04 7.27 6.99
CA GLN A 26 5.31 7.29 7.70
C GLN A 26 6.05 5.96 7.60
N VAL A 27 5.32 4.83 7.70
CA VAL A 27 5.88 3.50 7.48
C VAL A 27 6.41 3.35 6.06
N PHE A 28 5.62 3.74 5.05
CA PHE A 28 6.05 3.74 3.65
C PHE A 28 7.34 4.55 3.46
N ASN A 29 7.36 5.80 3.95
CA ASN A 29 8.53 6.68 3.86
C ASN A 29 9.76 6.03 4.49
N ARG A 30 9.60 5.45 5.69
CA ARG A 30 10.69 4.80 6.40
C ARG A 30 11.22 3.58 5.66
N CYS A 31 10.34 2.79 5.04
CA CYS A 31 10.73 1.65 4.21
C CYS A 31 11.57 2.09 3.01
N VAL A 32 11.13 3.12 2.27
CA VAL A 32 11.83 3.63 1.09
C VAL A 32 13.17 4.24 1.47
N GLU A 33 13.24 5.02 2.55
CA GLU A 33 14.50 5.55 3.09
C GLU A 33 15.49 4.45 3.44
N ALA A 34 15.01 3.34 4.01
CA ALA A 34 15.81 2.18 4.38
C ALA A 34 16.18 1.28 3.17
N GLY A 35 15.77 1.64 1.95
CA GLY A 35 16.09 0.90 0.72
C GLY A 35 15.12 -0.22 0.36
N VAL A 36 13.96 -0.33 1.03
CA VAL A 36 12.86 -1.20 0.60
C VAL A 36 12.02 -0.45 -0.42
N THR A 37 12.16 -0.81 -1.70
CA THR A 37 11.51 -0.05 -2.78
C THR A 37 10.50 -0.85 -3.60
N LEU A 38 10.35 -2.16 -3.34
CA LEU A 38 9.30 -2.99 -3.94
C LEU A 38 8.12 -3.12 -2.96
N PHE A 39 6.94 -2.68 -3.39
CA PHE A 39 5.69 -2.80 -2.62
C PHE A 39 4.68 -3.65 -3.39
N ASP A 40 4.12 -4.66 -2.73
CA ASP A 40 3.15 -5.60 -3.29
C ASP A 40 1.73 -5.30 -2.81
N SER A 41 0.80 -5.18 -3.76
CA SER A 41 -0.61 -4.89 -3.55
C SER A 41 -1.54 -5.85 -4.32
N GLY A 42 -2.84 -5.59 -4.27
CA GLY A 42 -3.87 -6.22 -5.07
C GLY A 42 -5.21 -5.50 -4.96
N ASP A 43 -6.06 -5.59 -5.98
CA ASP A 43 -7.41 -4.98 -5.98
C ASP A 43 -8.30 -5.50 -4.83
N SER A 44 -8.04 -6.74 -4.41
CA SER A 44 -8.68 -7.40 -3.27
C SER A 44 -8.08 -7.03 -1.91
N TYR A 45 -7.03 -6.22 -1.85
CA TYR A 45 -6.43 -5.76 -0.60
C TYR A 45 -7.25 -4.58 -0.05
N GLY A 46 -8.32 -4.97 0.64
CA GLY A 46 -9.36 -4.11 1.18
C GLY A 46 -10.73 -4.74 0.95
N THR A 47 -11.68 -4.47 1.84
CA THR A 47 -12.97 -5.20 1.89
C THR A 47 -14.17 -4.28 1.75
N GLY A 48 -15.21 -4.74 1.05
CA GLY A 48 -16.45 -3.98 0.88
C GLY A 48 -16.22 -2.63 0.18
N LYS A 49 -16.58 -1.52 0.84
CA LYS A 49 -16.36 -0.16 0.32
C LYS A 49 -14.88 0.23 0.19
N LEU A 50 -13.96 -0.55 0.76
CA LEU A 50 -12.52 -0.32 0.72
C LEU A 50 -11.81 -1.23 -0.31
N LYS A 51 -12.52 -1.82 -1.26
CA LYS A 51 -11.88 -2.58 -2.35
C LYS A 51 -10.87 -1.68 -3.09
N GLY A 52 -9.64 -2.15 -3.31
CA GLY A 52 -8.55 -1.37 -3.91
C GLY A 52 -7.87 -0.36 -2.98
N ARG A 53 -8.23 -0.31 -1.69
CA ARG A 53 -7.72 0.72 -0.77
C ARG A 53 -6.20 0.69 -0.62
N SER A 54 -5.58 -0.49 -0.62
CA SER A 54 -4.12 -0.60 -0.57
C SER A 54 -3.43 0.08 -1.77
N GLU A 55 -4.02 -0.04 -2.97
CA GLU A 55 -3.51 0.59 -4.21
C GLU A 55 -3.67 2.12 -4.15
N GLU A 56 -4.81 2.63 -3.68
CA GLU A 56 -5.02 4.07 -3.48
C GLU A 56 -3.98 4.67 -2.53
N LEU A 57 -3.75 4.00 -1.39
CA LEU A 57 -2.76 4.42 -0.40
C LEU A 57 -1.36 4.45 -1.00
N LEU A 58 -0.92 3.37 -1.65
CA LEU A 58 0.40 3.30 -2.27
C LEU A 58 0.59 4.34 -3.37
N GLY A 59 -0.44 4.58 -4.19
CA GLY A 59 -0.42 5.63 -5.22
C GLY A 59 -0.21 7.02 -4.60
N ARG A 60 -0.98 7.36 -3.56
CA ARG A 60 -0.81 8.62 -2.82
C ARG A 60 0.58 8.70 -2.20
N PHE A 61 1.03 7.64 -1.54
CA PHE A 61 2.30 7.63 -0.81
C PHE A 61 3.51 7.82 -1.72
N ALA A 62 3.53 7.14 -2.87
CA ALA A 62 4.56 7.31 -3.88
C ALA A 62 4.52 8.72 -4.50
N LEU A 63 3.32 9.28 -4.71
CA LEU A 63 3.16 10.65 -5.21
C LEU A 63 3.58 11.72 -4.20
N GLU A 64 3.51 11.48 -2.89
CA GLU A 64 3.88 12.45 -1.86
C GLU A 64 5.34 12.34 -1.42
N TYR A 65 5.95 11.14 -1.51
CA TYR A 65 7.31 10.91 -1.07
C TYR A 65 8.35 11.63 -1.96
N ARG A 66 9.30 12.33 -1.34
CA ARG A 66 10.37 13.11 -2.01
C ARG A 66 11.78 12.79 -1.48
N GLY A 67 11.93 11.74 -0.68
CA GLY A 67 13.20 11.39 -0.05
C GLY A 67 14.11 10.49 -0.91
N THR A 68 15.12 9.92 -0.25
CA THR A 68 16.10 9.00 -0.86
C THR A 68 15.41 7.77 -1.46
N ASN A 69 15.86 7.31 -2.63
CA ASN A 69 15.30 6.17 -3.37
C ASN A 69 13.89 6.40 -3.96
N ALA A 70 13.36 7.62 -3.99
CA ALA A 70 12.03 7.89 -4.56
C ALA A 70 11.90 7.44 -6.03
N ASP A 71 12.96 7.60 -6.82
CA ASP A 71 13.07 7.16 -8.21
C ASP A 71 13.11 5.62 -8.39
N ARG A 72 13.28 4.88 -7.30
CA ARG A 72 13.41 3.42 -7.29
C ARG A 72 12.14 2.71 -6.80
N ILE A 73 11.09 3.45 -6.45
CA ILE A 73 9.83 2.88 -5.98
C ILE A 73 9.20 2.06 -7.11
N CYS A 74 8.90 0.80 -6.81
CA CYS A 74 8.25 -0.15 -7.69
C CYS A 74 6.98 -0.65 -7.00
N LEU A 75 5.83 -0.36 -7.61
CA LEU A 75 4.52 -0.84 -7.16
C LEU A 75 4.12 -2.04 -8.02
N ALA A 76 3.95 -3.19 -7.40
CA ALA A 76 3.45 -4.41 -8.03
C ALA A 76 2.03 -4.69 -7.53
N THR A 77 1.09 -4.98 -8.44
CA THR A 77 -0.29 -5.30 -8.08
C THR A 77 -0.82 -6.52 -8.82
N LYS A 78 -1.96 -7.03 -8.36
CA LYS A 78 -2.63 -8.23 -8.85
C LYS A 78 -4.12 -7.94 -9.00
N LEU A 79 -4.72 -8.51 -10.03
CA LEU A 79 -6.17 -8.51 -10.22
C LEU A 79 -6.74 -9.86 -9.77
N ALA A 80 -7.56 -9.87 -8.73
CA ALA A 80 -8.34 -11.03 -8.33
C ALA A 80 -9.53 -11.18 -9.29
N ALA A 81 -9.41 -12.12 -10.24
CA ALA A 81 -10.51 -12.47 -11.13
C ALA A 81 -11.63 -13.14 -10.32
N TYR A 82 -12.77 -12.45 -10.19
CA TYR A 82 -13.98 -13.05 -9.66
C TYR A 82 -14.73 -13.73 -10.82
N PRO A 83 -15.13 -15.00 -10.69
CA PRO A 83 -15.99 -15.64 -11.68
C PRO A 83 -17.28 -14.83 -11.83
N ALA A 84 -17.74 -14.69 -13.06
CA ALA A 84 -19.04 -14.11 -13.39
C ALA A 84 -20.20 -15.03 -12.96
#